data_AF-A0A838EQG9-F1
#
_entry.id   AF-A0A838EQG9-F1
#
_cell.length_a   1.000
_cell.length_b   1.000
_cell.length_c   1.000
_cell.angle_alpha   90.00
_cell.angle_beta   90.00
_cell.angle_gamma   90.00
#
_symmetry.space_group_name_H-M   'P 1'
#
loop_
_entity.id
_entity.type
_entity.pdbx_description
1 polymer ?
#
loop_
_entity_poly.entity_id
_entity_poly.type
_entity_poly.pdbx_seq_one_letter_code
_entity_poly.pdbx_strand_id
1 'polypeptide(L)'
;KYAQAEPLYVRALAIREQELGAQHPDTASSLNNLAELYRNQGKYAQAEPLYVRALAICESVLGQDHPSTQTVRANYASLLQTMRHDGETT
;
A
#
# COMPACT_ATOMS: atom_id res chain seq x y z
N LYS A 1 -17.13 8.74 -2.99
CA LYS A 1 -17.30 7.32 -3.40
C LYS A 1 -16.19 6.38 -2.86
N TYR A 2 -15.13 6.87 -2.19
CA TYR A 2 -14.08 6.02 -1.60
C TYR A 2 -14.47 5.29 -0.29
N ALA A 3 -15.39 5.85 0.49
CA ALA A 3 -15.82 5.26 1.77
C ALA A 3 -16.45 3.85 1.65
N GLN A 4 -17.03 3.51 0.50
CA GLN A 4 -17.59 2.17 0.25
C GLN A 4 -16.49 1.14 -0.14
N ALA A 5 -15.33 1.61 -0.59
CA ALA A 5 -14.24 0.73 -1.02
C ALA A 5 -13.38 0.25 0.16
N GLU A 6 -13.22 1.08 1.19
CA GLU A 6 -12.37 0.77 2.36
C GLU A 6 -12.73 -0.56 3.04
N PRO A 7 -14.01 -0.87 3.34
CA PRO A 7 -14.38 -2.15 3.93
C PRO A 7 -14.06 -3.34 3.02
N LEU A 8 -14.15 -3.17 1.70
CA LEU A 8 -13.86 -4.22 0.73
C LEU A 8 -12.35 -4.52 0.67
N TYR A 9 -11.50 -3.50 0.67
CA TYR A 9 -10.05 -3.68 0.69
C TYR A 9 -9.56 -4.26 2.02
N VAL A 10 -10.11 -3.82 3.15
CA VAL A 10 -9.79 -4.39 4.47
C VAL A 10 -10.19 -5.87 4.54
N ARG A 11 -11.41 -6.20 4.07
CA ARG A 11 -11.86 -7.59 4.03
C ARG A 11 -10.99 -8.45 3.10
N ALA A 12 -10.64 -7.93 1.92
CA ALA A 12 -9.78 -8.63 0.98
C ALA A 12 -8.38 -8.89 1.58
N LEU A 13 -7.81 -7.90 2.28
CA LEU A 13 -6.54 -8.03 2.97
C LEU A 13 -6.60 -9.14 4.03
N ALA A 14 -7.63 -9.13 4.89
CA ALA A 14 -7.79 -10.13 5.94
C ALA A 14 -7.89 -11.56 5.37
N ILE A 15 -8.64 -11.74 4.28
CA ILE A 15 -8.75 -13.03 3.60
C ILE A 15 -7.39 -13.45 3.02
N ARG A 16 -6.66 -12.56 2.35
CA ARG A 16 -5.34 -12.91 1.78
C ARG A 16 -4.31 -13.24 2.87
N GLU A 17 -4.31 -12.52 3.98
CA GLU A 17 -3.45 -12.83 5.12
C GLU A 17 -3.76 -14.20 5.72
N GLN A 18 -5.05 -14.56 5.82
CA GLN A 18 -5.48 -15.85 6.34
C GLN A 18 -5.12 -17.01 5.38
N GLU A 19 -5.41 -16.87 4.09
CA GLU A 19 -5.32 -17.97 3.13
C GLU A 19 -3.93 -18.14 2.53
N LEU A 20 -3.17 -17.04 2.34
CA LEU A 20 -1.87 -17.04 1.67
C LEU A 20 -0.71 -16.72 2.63
N GLY A 21 -1.02 -16.09 3.76
CA GLY A 21 -0.04 -15.66 4.74
C GLY A 21 0.40 -14.20 4.59
N ALA A 22 0.97 -13.67 5.68
CA ALA A 22 1.35 -12.27 5.82
C ALA A 22 2.51 -11.82 4.91
N GLN A 23 3.29 -12.76 4.36
CA GLN A 23 4.46 -12.52 3.51
C GLN A 23 4.19 -12.86 2.04
N HIS A 24 2.94 -13.16 1.65
CA HIS A 24 2.64 -13.52 0.28
C HIS A 24 2.64 -12.29 -0.66
N PRO A 25 3.13 -12.38 -1.91
CA PRO A 25 3.06 -11.29 -2.90
C PRO A 25 1.65 -10.71 -3.12
N ASP A 26 0.62 -11.54 -3.07
CA ASP A 26 -0.77 -11.06 -3.20
C ASP A 26 -1.27 -10.32 -1.94
N THR A 27 -0.74 -10.67 -0.76
CA THR A 27 -0.96 -9.91 0.47
C THR A 27 -0.32 -8.53 0.33
N ALA A 28 0.91 -8.45 -0.19
CA ALA A 28 1.56 -7.17 -0.51
C ALA A 28 0.74 -6.33 -1.51
N SER A 29 0.19 -6.96 -2.54
CA SER A 29 -0.68 -6.28 -3.52
C SER A 29 -1.95 -5.73 -2.86
N SER A 30 -2.53 -6.43 -1.89
CA SER A 30 -3.67 -5.94 -1.10
C SER A 30 -3.32 -4.70 -0.27
N LEU A 31 -2.18 -4.78 0.42
CA LEU A 31 -1.65 -3.69 1.24
C LEU A 31 -1.41 -2.44 0.38
N ASN A 32 -0.77 -2.60 -0.78
CA ASN A 32 -0.55 -1.51 -1.74
C ASN A 32 -1.87 -0.82 -2.15
N ASN A 33 -2.90 -1.60 -2.46
CA ASN A 33 -4.17 -1.04 -2.93
C ASN A 33 -4.95 -0.34 -1.80
N LEU A 34 -4.91 -0.88 -0.59
CA LEU A 34 -5.51 -0.21 0.58
C LEU A 34 -4.74 1.08 0.91
N ALA A 35 -3.42 1.08 0.78
CA ALA A 35 -2.59 2.26 0.94
C ALA A 35 -2.94 3.35 -0.08
N GLU A 36 -3.10 2.97 -1.35
CA GLU A 36 -3.49 3.89 -2.41
C GLU A 36 -4.88 4.51 -2.15
N LEU A 37 -5.83 3.70 -1.68
CA LEU A 37 -7.13 4.20 -1.27
C LEU A 37 -7.01 5.26 -0.16
N TYR A 38 -6.18 5.03 0.86
CA TYR A 38 -5.98 6.01 1.93
C TYR A 38 -5.26 7.27 1.45
N ARG A 39 -4.25 7.13 0.58
CA ARG A 39 -3.58 8.27 -0.06
C ARG A 39 -4.59 9.14 -0.81
N ASN A 40 -5.46 8.53 -1.62
CA ASN A 40 -6.49 9.24 -2.39
C ASN A 40 -7.56 9.92 -1.50
N GLN A 41 -7.63 9.55 -0.22
CA GLN A 41 -8.50 10.19 0.79
C GLN A 41 -7.76 11.25 1.62
N GLY A 42 -6.48 11.52 1.36
CA GLY A 42 -5.64 12.40 2.19
C GLY A 42 -5.25 11.79 3.55
N LYS A 43 -5.53 10.49 3.78
CA LYS A 43 -5.25 9.76 5.02
C LYS A 43 -3.82 9.22 5.02
N TYR A 44 -2.83 10.10 4.88
CA TYR A 44 -1.43 9.70 4.65
C TYR A 44 -0.84 8.84 5.78
N ALA A 45 -1.17 9.16 7.04
CA ALA A 45 -0.75 8.39 8.21
C ALA A 45 -1.26 6.93 8.21
N GLN A 46 -2.37 6.66 7.52
CA GLN A 46 -2.89 5.29 7.35
C GLN A 46 -2.29 4.59 6.12
N ALA A 47 -1.87 5.35 5.10
CA ALA A 47 -1.31 4.81 3.86
C ALA A 47 0.16 4.38 4.03
N GLU A 48 0.98 5.19 4.68
CA GLU A 48 2.42 4.97 4.83
C GLU A 48 2.80 3.59 5.38
N PRO A 49 2.29 3.12 6.54
CA PRO A 49 2.68 1.81 7.08
C PRO A 49 2.30 0.65 6.16
N LEU A 50 1.23 0.80 5.37
CA LEU A 50 0.80 -0.23 4.42
C LEU A 50 1.72 -0.32 3.21
N TYR A 51 2.16 0.83 2.65
CA TYR A 51 3.15 0.83 1.58
C TYR A 51 4.50 0.27 2.03
N VAL A 52 4.98 0.67 3.23
CA VAL A 52 6.23 0.16 3.79
C VAL A 52 6.18 -1.35 3.94
N ARG A 53 5.08 -1.88 4.49
CA ARG A 53 4.89 -3.33 4.64
C ARG A 53 4.81 -4.04 3.29
N ALA A 54 4.05 -3.51 2.33
CA ALA A 54 3.95 -4.07 0.99
C ALA A 54 5.32 -4.12 0.30
N LEU A 55 6.11 -3.06 0.42
CA LEU A 55 7.43 -2.95 -0.20
C LEU A 55 8.39 -3.97 0.41
N ALA A 56 8.42 -4.10 1.74
CA ALA A 56 9.27 -5.09 2.42
C ALA A 56 8.95 -6.53 1.99
N ILE A 57 7.67 -6.87 1.84
CA ILE A 57 7.25 -8.18 1.34
C ILE A 57 7.72 -8.38 -0.11
N CYS A 58 7.44 -7.43 -1.01
CA CYS A 58 7.83 -7.55 -2.41
C CYS A 58 9.35 -7.64 -2.59
N GLU A 59 10.13 -6.82 -1.89
CA GLU A 59 11.60 -6.86 -1.96
C GLU A 59 12.16 -8.20 -1.45
N SER A 60 11.60 -8.74 -0.36
CA SER A 60 12.07 -10.01 0.22
C SER A 60 11.69 -11.24 -0.59
N VAL A 61 10.51 -11.26 -1.23
CA VAL A 61 9.99 -12.44 -1.94
C VAL A 61 10.29 -12.41 -3.44
N LEU A 62 10.16 -11.24 -4.08
CA LEU A 62 10.25 -11.10 -5.54
C LEU A 62 11.58 -10.46 -5.98
N GLY A 63 12.29 -9.78 -5.09
CA GLY A 63 13.48 -9.00 -5.40
C GLY A 63 13.17 -7.57 -5.84
N GLN A 64 14.21 -6.73 -5.84
CA GLN A 64 14.09 -5.28 -6.05
C GLN A 64 13.68 -4.90 -7.48
N ASP A 65 14.10 -5.67 -8.49
CA ASP A 65 13.86 -5.39 -9.90
C ASP A 65 12.54 -5.94 -10.43
N HIS A 66 11.78 -6.68 -9.60
CA HIS A 66 10.51 -7.24 -10.01
C HIS A 66 9.47 -6.13 -10.28
N PRO A 67 8.66 -6.23 -11.36
CA PRO A 67 7.67 -5.20 -11.70
C PRO A 67 6.70 -4.82 -10.57
N SER A 68 6.26 -5.79 -9.78
CA SER A 68 5.40 -5.52 -8.60
C SER A 68 6.14 -4.69 -7.54
N THR A 69 7.41 -5.00 -7.27
CA THR A 69 8.24 -4.24 -6.33
C THR A 69 8.42 -2.80 -6.79
N GLN A 70 8.69 -2.60 -8.08
CA GLN A 70 8.82 -1.27 -8.68
C GLN A 70 7.50 -0.48 -8.63
N THR A 71 6.37 -1.14 -8.86
CA THR A 71 5.04 -0.53 -8.73
C THR A 71 4.79 -0.04 -7.30
N VAL A 72 5.02 -0.89 -6.30
CA VAL A 72 4.81 -0.51 -4.89
C VAL A 72 5.74 0.64 -4.50
N ARG A 73 7.01 0.59 -4.94
CA ARG A 73 7.99 1.65 -4.70
C ARG A 73 7.56 2.99 -5.32
N ALA A 74 7.08 2.98 -6.56
CA ALA A 74 6.60 4.18 -7.23
C ALA A 74 5.39 4.80 -6.50
N ASN A 75 4.45 3.97 -6.07
CA ASN A 75 3.29 4.42 -5.31
C ASN A 75 3.69 5.03 -3.96
N TYR A 76 4.62 4.39 -3.25
CA TYR A 76 5.15 4.90 -2.00
C TYR A 76 5.89 6.23 -2.18
N ALA A 77 6.74 6.33 -3.21
CA ALA A 77 7.43 7.58 -3.53
C ALA A 77 6.45 8.73 -3.83
N SER A 78 5.35 8.41 -4.52
CA SER A 78 4.30 9.40 -4.80
C SER A 78 3.54 9.83 -3.53
N LEU A 79 3.31 8.93 -2.57
CA LEU A 79 2.79 9.30 -1.24
C LEU A 79 3.73 10.29 -0.55
N LEU A 80 5.03 9.99 -0.49
CA LEU A 80 6.02 10.86 0.17
C LEU A 80 6.10 12.25 -0.47
N GLN A 81 6.01 12.32 -1.80
CA GLN A 81 5.95 13.60 -2.52
C GLN A 81 4.69 14.39 -2.17
N THR A 82 3.55 13.71 -2.05
CA THR A 82 2.27 14.35 -1.68
C THR A 82 2.33 14.88 -0.25
N MET A 83 2.85 14.09 0.70
CA MET A 83 3.03 14.52 2.09
C MET A 83 3.95 15.75 2.21
N ARG A 84 5.01 15.81 1.40
CA ARG A 84 5.90 16.98 1.37
C ARG A 84 5.18 18.23 0.86
N HIS A 85 4.47 18.10 -0.25
CA HIS A 85 3.72 19.22 -0.84
C HIS A 85 2.64 19.74 0.14
N ASP A 86 1.85 18.85 0.72
CA ASP A 86 0.74 19.26 1.60
C ASP A 86 1.25 19.78 2.96
N GLY A 87 2.39 19.27 3.44
CA GLY A 87 3.07 19.76 4.64
C GLY A 87 3.68 21.16 4.47
N GLU A 88 4.00 21.58 3.23
CA GLU A 88 4.46 22.94 2.91
C GLU A 88 3.31 23.95 2.77
N THR A 89 2.07 23.48 2.67
CA THR A 89 0.87 24.33 2.51
C THR A 89 0.16 24.71 3.81
N THR A 90 0.79 24.49 4.98
CA THR A 90 0.23 24.84 6.31
C THR A 90 1.09 25.89 7.00
#